data_AF-A0A7X9KLR8-F1
#
_entry.id   AF-A0A7X9KLR8-F1
#
_cell.length_a   1.000
_cell.length_b   1.000
_cell.length_c   1.000
_cell.angle_alpha   90.00
_cell.angle_beta   90.00
_cell.angle_gamma   90.00
#
_symmetry.space_group_name_H-M   'P 1'
#
loop_
_entity.id
_entity.type
_entity.pdbx_description
1 polymer ?
#
loop_
_entity_poly.entity_id
_entity_poly.type
_entity_poly.pdbx_seq_one_letter_code
_entity_poly.pdbx_strand_id
1 'polypeptide(L)'
;VGRRHQHSARERVIGAWQRTLGTLSLAGAPPVAGETPLEYAATAERATGADHRALRELAVHVTRAVYSTRDIDEQAATRCELLSSEIDSVCRDRTPTSVRLRALVDPRLMRRRFAN
;
A
#
# COMPACT_ATOMS: atom_id res chain seq x y z
N VAL A 1 -17.55 3.14 -26.41
CA VAL A 1 -18.23 3.25 -25.09
C VAL A 1 -17.46 2.38 -24.10
N GLY A 2 -16.57 2.99 -23.33
CA GLY A 2 -15.68 2.25 -22.42
C GLY A 2 -16.43 1.74 -21.20
N ARG A 3 -16.40 0.42 -20.96
CA ARG A 3 -16.86 -0.17 -19.70
C ARG A 3 -16.00 0.37 -18.56
N ARG A 4 -16.49 1.40 -17.86
CA ARG A 4 -16.10 1.66 -16.47
C ARG A 4 -16.52 0.40 -15.71
N HIS A 5 -15.61 -0.55 -15.52
CA HIS A 5 -15.85 -1.64 -14.57
C HIS A 5 -16.05 -0.95 -13.21
N GLN A 6 -17.26 -1.03 -12.67
CA GLN A 6 -17.44 -0.79 -11.25
C GLN A 6 -16.64 -1.90 -10.57
N HIS A 7 -15.44 -1.58 -10.08
CA HIS A 7 -14.62 -2.56 -9.37
C HIS A 7 -15.40 -3.07 -8.18
N SER A 8 -15.45 -4.39 -8.01
CA SER A 8 -16.08 -5.00 -6.84
C SER A 8 -15.42 -4.49 -5.55
N ALA A 9 -16.15 -4.52 -4.43
CA ALA A 9 -15.60 -4.13 -3.12
C ALA A 9 -14.26 -4.82 -2.81
N ARG A 10 -14.14 -6.11 -3.16
CA ARG A 10 -12.90 -6.89 -3.02
C ARG A 10 -11.75 -6.32 -3.88
N GLU A 11 -12.00 -6.03 -5.15
CA GLU A 11 -10.99 -5.44 -6.05
C GLU A 11 -10.55 -4.05 -5.57
N ARG A 12 -11.46 -3.26 -5.01
CA ARG A 12 -11.14 -1.95 -4.43
C ARG A 12 -10.21 -2.05 -3.24
N VAL A 13 -10.44 -3.02 -2.33
CA VAL A 13 -9.54 -3.29 -1.20
C VAL A 13 -8.15 -3.72 -1.69
N ILE A 14 -8.09 -4.64 -2.65
CA ILE A 14 -6.81 -5.10 -3.23
C ILE A 14 -6.08 -3.94 -3.91
N GLY A 15 -6.81 -3.11 -4.67
CA GLY A 15 -6.26 -1.93 -5.33
C GLY A 15 -5.73 -0.89 -4.34
N ALA A 16 -6.42 -0.67 -3.22
CA ALA A 16 -5.96 0.19 -2.14
C ALA A 16 -4.64 -0.31 -1.54
N TRP A 17 -4.54 -1.62 -1.29
CA TRP A 17 -3.29 -2.22 -0.82
C TRP A 17 -2.14 -2.04 -1.81
N GLN A 18 -2.35 -2.32 -3.10
CA GLN A 18 -1.31 -2.16 -4.14
C GLN A 18 -0.80 -0.72 -4.25
N ARG A 19 -1.71 0.27 -4.15
CA ARG A 19 -1.30 1.69 -4.10
C ARG A 19 -0.44 1.98 -2.87
N THR A 20 -0.85 1.49 -1.71
CA THR A 20 -0.10 1.64 -0.46
C THR A 20 1.29 0.98 -0.54
N LEU A 21 1.43 -0.20 -1.16
CA LEU A 21 2.74 -0.82 -1.41
C LEU A 21 3.66 0.09 -2.24
N GLY A 22 3.12 0.71 -3.31
CA GLY A 22 3.85 1.66 -4.13
C GLY A 22 4.33 2.87 -3.32
N THR A 23 3.44 3.47 -2.52
CA THR A 23 3.79 4.57 -1.61
C THR A 23 4.86 4.18 -0.60
N LEU A 24 4.71 3.05 0.07
CA LEU A 24 5.67 2.57 1.07
C LEU A 24 7.03 2.29 0.45
N SER A 25 7.06 1.70 -0.75
CA SER A 25 8.30 1.50 -1.49
C SER A 25 9.01 2.83 -1.78
N LEU A 26 8.25 3.87 -2.19
CA LEU A 26 8.80 5.23 -2.39
C LEU A 26 9.33 5.84 -1.09
N ALA A 27 8.72 5.51 0.05
CA ALA A 27 9.17 5.92 1.38
C ALA A 27 10.36 5.08 1.89
N GLY A 28 10.81 4.06 1.16
CA GLY A 28 11.94 3.21 1.52
C GLY A 28 11.59 1.91 2.23
N ALA A 29 10.34 1.43 2.13
CA ALA A 29 10.01 0.06 2.57
C ALA A 29 10.65 -0.98 1.63
N PRO A 30 11.14 -2.11 2.17
CA PRO A 30 11.67 -3.20 1.36
C PRO A 30 10.59 -3.82 0.45
N PRO A 31 10.98 -4.51 -0.64
CA PRO A 31 10.01 -5.23 -1.47
C PRO A 31 9.35 -6.37 -0.69
N VAL A 32 8.11 -6.70 -1.03
CA VAL A 32 7.40 -7.89 -0.52
C VAL A 32 8.12 -9.15 -1.02
N ALA A 33 8.57 -10.00 -0.11
CA ALA A 33 9.33 -11.22 -0.30
C ALA A 33 8.61 -12.45 0.28
N GLY A 34 7.34 -12.61 -0.05
CA GLY A 34 6.51 -13.76 0.37
C GLY A 34 5.81 -13.59 1.71
N GLU A 35 5.92 -12.41 2.35
CA GLU A 35 5.17 -12.11 3.55
C GLU A 35 3.68 -11.97 3.27
N THR A 36 2.86 -12.35 4.27
CA THR A 36 1.46 -11.97 4.30
C THR A 36 1.31 -10.45 4.44
N PRO A 37 0.17 -9.85 4.06
CA PRO A 37 -0.04 -8.41 4.21
C PRO A 37 0.18 -7.90 5.64
N LEU A 38 -0.17 -8.70 6.66
CA LEU A 38 0.02 -8.36 8.07
C LEU A 38 1.49 -8.37 8.48
N GLU A 39 2.26 -9.38 8.05
CA GLU A 39 3.71 -9.44 8.30
C GLU A 39 4.43 -8.30 7.58
N TYR A 40 4.06 -8.02 6.33
CA TYR A 40 4.64 -6.91 5.57
C TYR A 40 4.35 -5.55 6.23
N ALA A 41 3.14 -5.34 6.77
CA ALA A 41 2.80 -4.10 7.47
C ALA A 41 3.78 -3.79 8.62
N ALA A 42 4.13 -4.79 9.42
CA ALA A 42 5.09 -4.64 10.52
C ALA A 42 6.53 -4.37 10.03
N THR A 43 6.92 -4.92 8.87
CA THR A 43 8.23 -4.67 8.26
C THR A 43 8.29 -3.26 7.65
N ALA A 44 7.27 -2.86 6.91
CA ALA A 44 7.21 -1.55 6.26
C ALA A 44 7.11 -0.41 7.27
N GLU A 45 6.39 -0.59 8.38
CA GLU A 45 6.36 0.37 9.49
C GLU A 45 7.78 0.60 10.04
N ARG A 46 8.50 -0.46 10.39
CA ARG A 46 9.88 -0.35 10.93
C ARG A 46 10.83 0.37 9.97
N ALA A 47 10.63 0.20 8.67
CA ALA A 47 11.47 0.81 7.63
C ALA A 47 11.12 2.27 7.33
N THR A 48 9.85 2.66 7.42
CA THR A 48 9.35 3.97 6.93
C THR A 48 8.84 4.89 8.03
N GLY A 49 8.58 4.35 9.22
CA GLY A 49 7.89 5.03 10.32
C GLY A 49 6.43 5.39 10.02
N ALA A 50 5.82 4.84 8.96
CA ALA A 50 4.42 5.06 8.61
C ALA A 50 3.48 4.67 9.77
N ASP A 51 2.28 5.24 9.81
CA ASP A 51 1.31 4.97 10.88
C ASP A 51 0.96 3.47 10.95
N HIS A 52 1.44 2.82 12.03
CA HIS A 52 1.22 1.40 12.30
C HIS A 52 -0.26 1.05 12.31
N ARG A 53 -1.11 1.90 12.90
CA ARG A 53 -2.52 1.59 13.10
C ARG A 53 -3.24 1.57 11.76
N ALA A 54 -3.04 2.60 10.94
CA ALA A 54 -3.65 2.69 9.61
C ALA A 54 -3.17 1.55 8.69
N LEU A 55 -1.87 1.27 8.68
CA LEU A 55 -1.29 0.23 7.83
C LEU A 55 -1.74 -1.18 8.24
N ARG A 56 -1.80 -1.45 9.56
CA ARG A 56 -2.30 -2.71 10.09
C ARG A 56 -3.77 -2.92 9.82
N GLU A 57 -4.59 -1.88 9.96
CA GLU A 57 -6.03 -1.96 9.66
C GLU A 57 -6.25 -2.34 8.19
N LEU A 58 -5.57 -1.67 7.27
CA LEU A 58 -5.62 -2.00 5.84
C LEU A 58 -5.14 -3.43 5.56
N ALA A 59 -4.05 -3.86 6.22
CA ALA A 59 -3.52 -5.21 6.09
C ALA A 59 -4.51 -6.30 6.55
N VAL A 60 -5.31 -6.06 7.60
CA VAL A 60 -6.38 -6.96 8.03
C VAL A 60 -7.44 -7.09 6.93
N HIS A 61 -7.90 -5.97 6.38
CA HIS A 61 -8.94 -5.98 5.36
C HIS A 61 -8.49 -6.67 4.07
N VAL A 62 -7.27 -6.41 3.59
CA VAL A 62 -6.76 -7.09 2.39
C VAL A 62 -6.48 -8.58 2.64
N THR A 63 -6.03 -8.96 3.84
CA THR A 63 -5.88 -10.38 4.20
C THR A 63 -7.24 -11.09 4.11
N ARG A 64 -8.31 -10.48 4.62
CA ARG A 64 -9.67 -11.01 4.46
C ARG A 64 -10.08 -11.06 2.99
N ALA A 65 -9.82 -10.00 2.22
CA ALA A 65 -10.17 -9.93 0.80
C ALA A 65 -9.46 -10.99 -0.06
N VAL A 66 -8.22 -11.36 0.29
CA VAL A 66 -7.39 -12.34 -0.43
C VAL A 66 -7.71 -13.78 -0.02
N TYR A 67 -7.87 -14.04 1.28
CA TYR A 67 -7.94 -15.42 1.79
C TYR A 67 -9.34 -15.86 2.22
N SER A 68 -10.33 -14.95 2.33
CA SER A 68 -11.70 -15.32 2.67
C SER A 68 -12.58 -15.50 1.44
N THR A 69 -13.45 -16.50 1.48
CA THR A 69 -14.52 -16.68 0.48
C THR A 69 -15.71 -15.76 0.73
N ARG A 70 -15.80 -15.12 1.90
CA ARG A 70 -16.89 -14.20 2.24
C ARG A 70 -16.81 -12.92 1.40
N ASP A 71 -17.98 -12.37 1.09
CA ASP A 71 -18.09 -11.08 0.44
C ASP A 71 -17.54 -9.97 1.33
N ILE A 72 -16.95 -8.97 0.67
CA ILE A 72 -16.43 -7.77 1.32
C ILE A 72 -17.50 -6.70 1.22
N ASP A 73 -17.82 -6.09 2.36
CA ASP A 73 -18.79 -5.01 2.41
C ASP A 73 -18.24 -3.71 1.78
N GLU A 74 -19.15 -2.90 1.24
CA GLU A 74 -18.81 -1.67 0.52
C GLU A 74 -18.20 -0.59 1.44
N GLN A 75 -18.53 -0.63 2.73
CA GLN A 75 -18.01 0.29 3.73
C GLN A 75 -16.53 0.01 4.03
N ALA A 76 -16.14 -1.26 4.11
CA ALA A 76 -14.78 -1.74 4.27
C ALA A 76 -13.93 -1.39 3.05
N ALA A 77 -14.47 -1.53 1.84
CA ALA A 77 -13.81 -1.07 0.63
C ALA A 77 -13.52 0.44 0.67
N THR A 78 -14.52 1.23 1.04
CA THR A 78 -14.39 2.69 1.19
C THR A 78 -13.38 3.06 2.29
N ARG A 79 -13.40 2.37 3.43
CA ARG A 79 -12.44 2.56 4.52
C ARG A 79 -11.02 2.26 4.07
N CYS A 80 -10.80 1.20 3.29
CA CYS A 80 -9.48 0.85 2.76
C CYS A 80 -8.92 1.92 1.81
N GLU A 81 -9.77 2.54 0.99
CA GLU A 81 -9.36 3.64 0.12
C GLU A 81 -8.97 4.90 0.90
N LEU A 82 -9.71 5.20 1.98
CA LEU A 82 -9.37 6.30 2.88
C LEU A 82 -8.04 6.03 3.61
N LEU A 83 -7.85 4.83 4.16
CA LEU A 83 -6.60 4.43 4.80
C LEU A 83 -5.41 4.52 3.83
N SER A 84 -5.58 4.06 2.59
CA SER A 84 -4.54 4.15 1.56
C SER A 84 -4.17 5.60 1.26
N SER A 85 -5.16 6.48 1.18
CA SER A 85 -4.95 7.93 0.96
C SER A 85 -4.27 8.61 2.14
N GLU A 86 -4.63 8.25 3.38
CA GLU A 86 -4.03 8.75 4.61
C GLU A 86 -2.55 8.36 4.72
N ILE A 87 -2.23 7.08 4.52
CA ILE A 87 -0.85 6.57 4.51
C ILE A 87 -0.04 7.28 3.43
N ASP A 88 -0.61 7.45 2.24
CA ASP A 88 0.07 8.15 1.17
C ASP A 88 0.34 9.62 1.50
N SER A 89 -0.60 10.35 2.10
CA SER A 89 -0.37 11.71 2.60
C SER A 89 0.82 11.76 3.57
N VAL A 90 0.80 10.91 4.59
CA VAL A 90 1.87 10.85 5.61
C VAL A 90 3.22 10.53 4.99
N CYS A 91 3.27 9.59 4.04
CA CYS A 91 4.49 9.26 3.33
C CYS A 91 4.98 10.40 2.42
N ARG A 92 4.10 11.22 1.83
CA ARG A 92 4.53 12.40 1.03
C ARG A 92 5.20 13.44 1.90
N ASP A 93 4.63 13.72 3.07
CA ASP A 93 5.17 14.73 3.99
C ASP A 93 6.60 14.39 4.42
N ARG A 94 6.94 13.10 4.45
CA ARG A 94 8.26 12.59 4.84
C ARG A 94 9.20 12.32 3.66
N THR A 95 8.68 12.19 2.43
CA THR A 95 9.47 11.84 1.24
C THR A 95 9.55 13.03 0.28
N PRO A 96 10.73 13.65 0.10
CA PRO A 96 10.87 14.81 -0.78
C PRO A 96 10.36 14.52 -2.20
N THR A 97 9.63 15.48 -2.79
CA THR A 97 9.02 15.36 -4.13
C THR A 97 10.06 15.00 -5.21
N SER A 98 11.30 15.49 -5.05
CA SER A 98 12.43 15.18 -5.92
C SER A 98 12.78 13.69 -5.95
N VAL A 99 12.67 12.98 -4.83
CA VAL A 99 12.93 11.53 -4.73
C VAL A 99 11.83 10.75 -5.47
N ARG A 100 10.57 11.17 -5.33
CA ARG A 100 9.44 10.56 -6.05
C ARG A 100 9.55 10.74 -7.56
N LEU A 101 9.92 11.94 -8.01
CA LEU A 101 10.15 12.22 -9.43
C LEU A 101 11.30 11.38 -9.99
N ARG A 102 12.38 11.19 -9.22
CA ARG A 102 13.50 10.34 -9.63
C ARG A 102 13.12 8.86 -9.73
N ALA A 103 12.24 8.38 -8.85
CA ALA A 103 11.74 7.00 -8.90
C ALA A 103 10.87 6.72 -10.13
N LEU A 104 10.18 7.73 -10.67
CA LEU A 104 9.43 7.60 -11.94
C LEU A 104 10.34 7.49 -13.17
N VAL A 105 11.53 8.09 -13.12
CA VAL A 105 12.47 8.13 -14.26
C VAL A 105 13.47 6.97 -14.21
N ASP A 106 13.84 6.48 -13.02
CA ASP A 106 14.72 5.31 -12.87
C ASP A 106 14.22 4.37 -11.75
N PRO A 107 13.45 3.33 -12.10
CA PRO A 107 12.98 2.33 -11.13
C PRO A 107 14.12 1.49 -10.52
N ARG A 108 15.35 1.52 -11.07
CA ARG A 108 16.50 0.79 -10.50
C ARG A 108 17.15 1.50 -9.33
N LEU A 109 16.98 2.82 -9.20
CA LEU A 109 17.47 3.58 -8.04
C LEU A 109 16.78 3.13 -6.74
N MET A 110 15.56 2.62 -6.83
CA MET A 110 14.86 2.03 -5.68
C MET A 110 15.56 0.75 -5.21
N ARG A 111 16.09 -0.09 -6.10
CA ARG A 111 16.83 -1.31 -5.71
C ARG A 111 18.17 -1.04 -5.03
N ARG A 112 18.88 0.04 -5.41
CA ARG A 112 20.21 0.34 -4.88
C ARG A 112 20.21 0.90 -3.45
N ARG A 113 19.10 1.47 -2.97
CA ARG A 113 19.01 2.00 -1.60
C ARG A 113 18.88 0.90 -0.53
N PHE A 114 18.69 -0.36 -0.92
CA PHE A 114 18.56 -1.53 -0.04
C PHE A 114 19.81 -2.44 -0.01
N ALA A 115 20.96 -1.96 -0.50
CA ALA A 115 22.21 -2.72 -0.56
C ALA A 115 23.26 -2.30 0.49
N ASN A 116 22.84 -1.63 1.57
CA ASN A 116 23.70 -1.34 2.73
C ASN A 116 23.16 -2.01 3.97
#